data_AF-A0A6N8CQP8-F1
#
_entry.id   AF-A0A6N8CQP8-F1
#
_cell.length_a   1.000
_cell.length_b   1.000
_cell.length_c   1.000
_cell.angle_alpha   90.00
_cell.angle_beta   90.00
_cell.angle_gamma   90.00
#
_symmetry.space_group_name_H-M   'P 1'
#
loop_
_entity.id
_entity.type
_entity.pdbx_description
1 polymer ?
#
loop_
_entity_poly.entity_id
_entity_poly.type
_entity_poly.pdbx_seq_one_letter_code
_entity_poly.pdbx_strand_id
1 'polypeptide(L)'
;MEMELKTLTGTWLETLGTILNALGITKALPFSLSFRNNCSLWGNVLQATGNGLSAEEEDFKYRLGLELQSVGNLTIIYGILLPINHREDLRKFITGNWLQTLGTLVCFSHSVVNEKTPHDRVGCLLQAIGNSLQAIAGIEELKAPIQNLNMDITDILEFSGSWVQVIGSLMSSLEYTASLNNDELEDKKEK
;
A
#
# COMPACT_ATOMS: atom_id res chain seq x y z
N MET A 1 18.25 -17.28 2.16
CA MET A 1 17.17 -18.20 2.60
C MET A 1 16.23 -17.62 3.68
N GLU A 2 16.66 -17.36 4.94
CA GLU A 2 15.73 -16.84 5.96
C GLU A 2 15.24 -15.41 5.65
N MET A 3 16.17 -14.53 5.23
CA MET A 3 15.86 -13.15 4.83
C MET A 3 14.95 -13.10 3.59
N GLU A 4 15.23 -13.92 2.56
CA GLU A 4 14.39 -14.04 1.36
C GLU A 4 12.96 -14.50 1.69
N LEU A 5 12.81 -15.52 2.55
CA LEU A 5 11.49 -16.00 2.95
C LEU A 5 10.70 -14.92 3.71
N LYS A 6 11.39 -14.10 4.52
CA LYS A 6 10.79 -13.00 5.25
C LYS A 6 10.33 -11.88 4.33
N THR A 7 11.17 -11.43 3.40
CA THR A 7 10.79 -10.41 2.42
C THR A 7 9.68 -10.92 1.49
N LEU A 8 9.71 -12.20 1.08
CA LEU A 8 8.63 -12.85 0.33
C LEU A 8 7.31 -12.84 1.10
N THR A 9 7.36 -13.20 2.39
CA THR A 9 6.18 -13.18 3.25
C THR A 9 5.66 -11.75 3.41
N GLY A 10 6.57 -10.78 3.56
CA GLY A 10 6.23 -9.37 3.71
C GLY A 10 5.51 -8.79 2.49
N THR A 11 6.03 -9.02 1.28
CA THR A 11 5.44 -8.52 0.02
C THR A 11 4.05 -9.11 -0.23
N TRP A 12 3.85 -10.41 0.03
CA TRP A 12 2.54 -11.03 -0.11
C TRP A 12 1.55 -10.60 0.98
N LEU A 13 1.98 -10.35 2.22
CA LEU A 13 1.12 -9.77 3.25
C LEU A 13 0.68 -8.36 2.88
N GLU A 14 1.59 -7.56 2.32
CA GLU A 14 1.28 -6.23 1.79
C GLU A 14 0.20 -6.30 0.71
N THR A 15 0.39 -7.16 -0.29
CA THR A 15 -0.61 -7.39 -1.35
C THR A 15 -1.97 -7.86 -0.83
N LEU A 16 -2.01 -8.84 0.08
CA LEU A 16 -3.26 -9.32 0.66
C LEU A 16 -3.97 -8.21 1.45
N GLY A 17 -3.19 -7.39 2.16
CA GLY A 17 -3.70 -6.23 2.86
C GLY A 17 -4.31 -5.19 1.92
N THR A 18 -3.63 -4.89 0.81
CA THR A 18 -4.10 -3.94 -0.21
C THR A 18 -5.41 -4.42 -0.84
N ILE A 19 -5.54 -5.72 -1.14
CA ILE A 19 -6.79 -6.32 -1.65
C ILE A 19 -7.93 -6.17 -0.63
N LEU A 20 -7.69 -6.51 0.63
CA LEU A 20 -8.72 -6.36 1.68
C LEU A 20 -9.15 -4.90 1.84
N ASN A 21 -8.20 -3.96 1.83
CA ASN A 21 -8.53 -2.54 1.92
C ASN A 21 -9.39 -2.09 0.73
N ALA A 22 -9.04 -2.47 -0.50
CA ALA A 22 -9.82 -2.16 -1.71
C ALA A 22 -11.25 -2.75 -1.66
N LEU A 23 -11.41 -3.96 -1.13
CA LEU A 23 -12.74 -4.56 -0.91
C LEU A 23 -13.56 -3.76 0.11
N GLY A 24 -12.93 -3.25 1.18
CA GLY A 24 -13.57 -2.38 2.17
C GLY A 24 -14.09 -1.07 1.56
N ILE A 25 -13.27 -0.46 0.69
CA ILE A 25 -13.54 0.82 0.02
C ILE A 25 -14.59 0.71 -1.09
N THR A 26 -14.69 -0.43 -1.78
CA THR A 26 -15.54 -0.56 -2.99
C THR A 26 -17.04 -0.52 -2.68
N LYS A 27 -17.66 0.67 -2.64
CA LYS A 27 -19.06 0.91 -2.26
C LYS A 27 -20.10 0.24 -3.19
N ALA A 28 -19.73 -0.04 -4.44
CA ALA A 28 -20.61 -0.71 -5.42
C ALA A 28 -21.00 -2.15 -5.02
N LEU A 29 -20.26 -2.80 -4.13
CA LEU A 29 -20.58 -4.14 -3.63
C LEU A 29 -21.61 -4.08 -2.48
N PRO A 30 -22.54 -5.04 -2.35
CA PRO A 30 -23.58 -5.01 -1.31
C PRO A 30 -23.06 -5.49 0.06
N PHE A 31 -21.90 -5.02 0.51
CA PHE A 31 -21.32 -5.38 1.81
C PHE A 31 -21.79 -4.46 2.93
N SER A 32 -21.96 -5.05 4.13
CA SER A 32 -22.32 -4.31 5.33
C SER A 32 -21.22 -3.34 5.75
N LEU A 33 -21.59 -2.25 6.44
CA LEU A 33 -20.63 -1.28 6.95
C LEU A 33 -19.60 -1.93 7.88
N SER A 34 -20.02 -2.88 8.72
CA SER A 34 -19.12 -3.63 9.61
C SER A 34 -18.09 -4.45 8.81
N PHE A 35 -18.52 -5.14 7.75
CA PHE A 35 -17.59 -5.89 6.89
C PHE A 35 -16.57 -4.95 6.24
N ARG A 36 -17.02 -3.81 5.71
CA ARG A 36 -16.15 -2.82 5.07
C ARG A 36 -15.10 -2.25 6.00
N ASN A 37 -15.51 -1.84 7.20
CA ASN A 37 -14.61 -1.29 8.21
C ASN A 37 -13.58 -2.34 8.65
N ASN A 38 -14.00 -3.60 8.84
CA ASN A 38 -13.08 -4.69 9.17
C ASN A 38 -12.09 -4.98 8.04
N CYS A 39 -12.55 -4.99 6.78
CA CYS A 39 -11.69 -5.15 5.62
C CYS A 39 -10.67 -4.01 5.49
N SER A 40 -11.07 -2.75 5.69
CA SER A 40 -10.15 -1.63 5.67
C SER A 40 -9.15 -1.70 6.83
N LEU A 41 -9.60 -1.98 8.05
CA LEU A 41 -8.73 -2.12 9.22
C LEU A 41 -7.69 -3.22 9.02
N TRP A 42 -8.13 -4.45 8.76
CA TRP A 42 -7.22 -5.58 8.58
C TRP A 42 -6.36 -5.44 7.32
N GLY A 43 -6.89 -4.81 6.27
CA GLY A 43 -6.12 -4.47 5.08
C GLY A 43 -4.92 -3.59 5.39
N ASN A 44 -5.10 -2.53 6.17
CA ASN A 44 -4.00 -1.68 6.60
C ASN A 44 -3.06 -2.40 7.58
N VAL A 45 -3.57 -3.27 8.46
CA VAL A 45 -2.74 -4.05 9.41
C VAL A 45 -1.78 -4.99 8.66
N LEU A 46 -2.29 -5.71 7.65
CA LEU A 46 -1.46 -6.61 6.85
C LEU A 46 -0.44 -5.83 6.00
N GLN A 47 -0.82 -4.68 5.43
CA GLN A 47 0.12 -3.78 4.74
C GLN A 47 1.22 -3.24 5.66
N ALA A 48 0.87 -2.76 6.86
CA ALA A 48 1.85 -2.28 7.82
C ALA A 48 2.83 -3.37 8.24
N THR A 49 2.30 -4.57 8.49
CA THR A 49 3.09 -5.74 8.90
C THR A 49 3.99 -6.22 7.76
N GLY A 50 3.44 -6.33 6.54
CA GLY A 50 4.18 -6.77 5.36
C GLY A 50 5.36 -5.86 5.06
N ASN A 51 5.11 -4.55 4.97
CA ASN A 51 6.16 -3.55 4.79
C ASN A 51 7.21 -3.59 5.92
N GLY A 52 6.79 -3.77 7.17
CA GLY A 52 7.71 -3.89 8.31
C GLY A 52 8.58 -5.15 8.26
N LEU A 53 8.05 -6.27 7.79
CA LEU A 53 8.82 -7.52 7.61
C LEU A 53 9.83 -7.40 6.48
N SER A 54 9.46 -6.76 5.37
CA SER A 54 10.35 -6.51 4.22
C SER A 54 11.38 -5.40 4.50
N ALA A 55 11.25 -4.64 5.59
CA ALA A 55 12.16 -3.53 5.92
C ALA A 55 13.52 -3.97 6.53
N GLU A 56 13.87 -5.25 6.48
CA GLU A 56 15.20 -5.73 6.93
C GLU A 56 16.25 -5.74 5.81
N GLU A 57 15.90 -5.19 4.65
CA GLU A 57 16.80 -5.03 3.51
C GLU A 57 18.03 -4.16 3.84
N GLU A 58 19.18 -4.54 3.26
CA GLU A 58 20.46 -3.87 3.50
C GLU A 58 20.49 -2.44 2.93
N ASP A 59 19.79 -2.20 1.80
CA ASP A 59 19.72 -0.88 1.19
C ASP A 59 18.86 0.08 2.01
N PHE A 60 19.51 1.14 2.49
CA PHE A 60 18.87 2.16 3.32
C PHE A 60 17.67 2.85 2.64
N LYS A 61 17.73 3.14 1.34
CA LYS A 61 16.64 3.84 0.66
C LYS A 61 15.43 2.93 0.55
N TYR A 62 15.63 1.69 0.12
CA TYR A 62 14.53 0.74 0.01
C TYR A 62 13.89 0.47 1.38
N ARG A 63 14.71 0.21 2.42
CA ARG A 63 14.25 0.08 3.81
C ARG A 63 13.44 1.29 4.28
N LEU A 64 13.96 2.51 4.11
CA LEU A 64 13.28 3.73 4.52
C LEU A 64 11.93 3.88 3.81
N GLY A 65 11.85 3.53 2.53
CA GLY A 65 10.60 3.56 1.77
C GLY A 65 9.55 2.61 2.33
N LEU A 66 9.93 1.39 2.71
CA LEU A 66 9.03 0.42 3.35
C LEU A 66 8.61 0.85 4.77
N GLU A 67 9.54 1.38 5.57
CA GLU A 67 9.23 1.91 6.90
C GLU A 67 8.21 3.07 6.82
N LEU A 68 8.37 3.99 5.88
CA LEU A 68 7.43 5.09 5.65
C LEU A 68 6.04 4.58 5.25
N GLN A 69 5.96 3.54 4.41
CA GLN A 69 4.69 2.90 4.06
C GLN A 69 4.04 2.22 5.27
N SER A 70 4.83 1.55 6.11
CA SER A 70 4.34 0.92 7.33
C SER A 70 3.77 1.95 8.30
N VAL A 71 4.48 3.06 8.53
CA VAL A 71 4.02 4.18 9.36
C VAL A 71 2.77 4.85 8.77
N GLY A 72 2.70 4.96 7.45
CA GLY A 72 1.50 5.45 6.75
C GLY A 72 0.28 4.59 7.04
N ASN A 73 0.40 3.27 6.91
CA ASN A 73 -0.68 2.33 7.26
C ASN A 73 -1.05 2.40 8.76
N LEU A 74 -0.08 2.48 9.67
CA LEU A 74 -0.34 2.66 11.10
C LEU A 74 -1.10 3.96 11.41
N THR A 75 -0.83 5.02 10.65
CA THR A 75 -1.55 6.30 10.77
C THR A 75 -3.03 6.15 10.37
N ILE A 76 -3.32 5.37 9.33
CA ILE A 76 -4.70 5.04 8.93
C ILE A 76 -5.38 4.19 10.00
N ILE A 77 -4.71 3.14 10.49
CA ILE A 77 -5.21 2.27 11.57
C ILE A 77 -5.56 3.09 12.82
N TYR A 78 -4.71 4.05 13.18
CA TYR A 78 -4.97 4.97 14.30
C TYR A 78 -6.26 5.77 14.10
N GLY A 79 -6.55 6.20 12.86
CA GLY A 79 -7.82 6.85 12.52
C GLY A 79 -9.05 5.95 12.66
N ILE A 80 -8.90 4.66 12.34
CA ILE A 80 -10.00 3.69 12.43
C ILE A 80 -10.27 3.25 13.88
N LEU A 81 -9.22 2.93 14.64
CA LEU A 81 -9.34 2.37 16.00
C LEU A 81 -9.61 3.41 17.09
N LEU A 82 -9.14 4.64 16.88
CA LEU A 82 -9.29 5.74 17.83
C LEU A 82 -10.00 6.92 17.16
N PRO A 83 -11.28 6.75 16.78
CA PRO A 83 -12.06 7.79 16.12
C PRO A 83 -12.32 8.95 17.07
N ILE A 84 -12.02 10.17 16.63
CA ILE A 84 -12.27 11.40 17.41
C ILE A 84 -13.48 12.13 16.84
N ASN A 85 -13.42 12.40 15.54
CA ASN A 85 -14.52 12.88 14.73
C ASN A 85 -14.14 12.64 13.26
N HIS A 86 -15.15 12.61 12.40
CA HIS A 86 -14.99 12.29 10.98
C HIS A 86 -13.89 13.12 10.26
N ARG A 87 -13.75 14.42 10.58
CA ARG A 87 -12.73 15.27 9.97
C ARG A 87 -11.31 14.91 10.42
N GLU A 88 -11.11 14.61 11.70
CA GLU A 88 -9.80 14.16 12.19
C GLU A 88 -9.45 12.76 11.66
N ASP A 89 -10.44 11.90 11.52
CA ASP A 89 -10.24 10.54 11.01
C ASP A 89 -9.89 10.58 9.51
N LEU A 90 -10.54 11.45 8.73
CA LEU A 90 -10.15 11.76 7.35
C LEU A 90 -8.74 12.36 7.27
N ARG A 91 -8.34 13.26 8.17
CA ARG A 91 -6.97 13.81 8.16
C ARG A 91 -5.92 12.73 8.39
N LYS A 92 -6.17 11.77 9.27
CA LYS A 92 -5.28 10.61 9.48
C LYS A 92 -5.25 9.72 8.25
N PHE A 93 -6.40 9.47 7.61
CA PHE A 93 -6.47 8.74 6.34
C PHE A 93 -5.64 9.43 5.24
N ILE A 94 -5.82 10.73 5.03
CA ILE A 94 -5.05 11.53 4.07
C ILE A 94 -3.55 11.49 4.38
N THR A 95 -3.18 11.71 5.65
CA THR A 95 -1.78 11.73 6.09
C THR A 95 -1.12 10.37 5.89
N GLY A 96 -1.81 9.28 6.26
CA GLY A 96 -1.33 7.93 6.10
C GLY A 96 -1.11 7.55 4.63
N ASN A 97 -2.05 7.90 3.75
CA ASN A 97 -1.88 7.71 2.31
C ASN A 97 -0.70 8.52 1.75
N TRP A 98 -0.52 9.78 2.17
CA TRP A 98 0.64 10.56 1.72
C TRP A 98 1.98 10.01 2.21
N LEU A 99 2.05 9.47 3.43
CA LEU A 99 3.24 8.78 3.93
C LEU A 99 3.55 7.52 3.10
N GLN A 100 2.52 6.75 2.72
CA GLN A 100 2.67 5.61 1.80
C GLN A 100 3.14 6.06 0.41
N THR A 101 2.57 7.12 -0.14
CA THR A 101 3.04 7.71 -1.40
C THR A 101 4.52 8.11 -1.32
N LEU A 102 4.94 8.75 -0.23
CA LEU A 102 6.34 9.13 -0.06
C LEU A 102 7.23 7.88 0.00
N GLY A 103 6.83 6.87 0.78
CA GLY A 103 7.59 5.64 0.93
C GLY A 103 7.73 4.86 -0.38
N THR A 104 6.64 4.70 -1.13
CA THR A 104 6.63 4.07 -2.46
C THR A 104 7.49 4.82 -3.48
N LEU A 105 7.50 6.16 -3.44
CA LEU A 105 8.39 6.97 -4.29
C LEU A 105 9.86 6.83 -3.92
N VAL A 106 10.18 6.67 -2.63
CA VAL A 106 11.56 6.37 -2.19
C VAL A 106 11.99 4.99 -2.71
N CYS A 107 11.15 3.96 -2.58
CA CYS A 107 11.40 2.64 -3.16
C CYS A 107 11.60 2.72 -4.69
N PHE A 108 10.72 3.43 -5.39
CA PHE A 108 10.84 3.66 -6.84
C PHE A 108 12.18 4.32 -7.20
N SER A 109 12.61 5.33 -6.44
CA SER A 109 13.88 6.02 -6.70
C SER A 109 15.09 5.10 -6.57
N HIS A 110 15.04 4.13 -5.65
CA HIS A 110 16.05 3.08 -5.53
C HIS A 110 16.05 2.20 -6.78
N SER A 111 14.88 1.70 -7.19
CA SER A 111 14.75 0.81 -8.35
C SER A 111 15.20 1.45 -9.67
N VAL A 112 15.06 2.77 -9.84
CA VAL A 112 15.53 3.48 -11.05
C VAL A 112 17.05 3.56 -11.12
N VAL A 113 17.73 3.77 -10.00
CA VAL A 113 19.19 3.99 -9.96
C VAL A 113 19.98 2.69 -10.05
N ASN A 114 19.39 1.57 -9.66
CA ASN A 114 20.09 0.32 -9.49
C ASN A 114 19.72 -0.68 -10.61
N GLU A 115 20.56 -0.77 -11.66
CA GLU A 115 20.30 -1.61 -12.84
C GLU A 115 20.32 -3.12 -12.55
N LYS A 116 20.97 -3.53 -11.44
CA LYS A 116 21.03 -4.92 -10.98
C LYS A 116 19.82 -5.34 -10.13
N THR A 117 18.96 -4.40 -9.76
CA THR A 117 17.69 -4.67 -9.05
C THR A 117 16.54 -3.96 -9.77
N PRO A 118 16.21 -4.35 -11.02
CA PRO A 118 15.16 -3.66 -11.78
C PRO A 118 13.74 -4.00 -11.31
N HIS A 119 13.56 -4.64 -10.15
CA HIS A 119 12.46 -5.57 -9.98
C HIS A 119 11.14 -5.02 -9.42
N ASP A 120 10.91 -3.71 -9.37
CA ASP A 120 9.57 -3.21 -9.06
C ASP A 120 9.37 -1.71 -9.38
N ARG A 121 9.81 -1.25 -10.54
CA ARG A 121 9.62 0.18 -10.89
C ARG A 121 8.15 0.51 -11.12
N VAL A 122 7.45 -0.38 -11.81
CA VAL A 122 6.06 -0.14 -12.20
C VAL A 122 5.12 -0.35 -11.02
N GLY A 123 5.33 -1.39 -10.19
CA GLY A 123 4.47 -1.63 -9.03
C GLY A 123 4.60 -0.50 -8.02
N CYS A 124 5.81 -0.11 -7.63
CA CYS A 124 6.03 1.05 -6.75
C CYS A 124 5.36 2.34 -7.27
N LEU A 125 5.45 2.63 -8.58
CA LEU A 125 4.83 3.82 -9.17
C LEU A 125 3.30 3.74 -9.14
N LEU A 126 2.72 2.58 -9.47
CA LEU A 126 1.28 2.36 -9.41
C LEU A 126 0.77 2.48 -7.97
N GLN A 127 1.47 1.92 -6.99
CA GLN A 127 1.13 2.08 -5.57
C GLN A 127 1.18 3.56 -5.14
N ALA A 128 2.19 4.32 -5.56
CA ALA A 128 2.29 5.75 -5.28
C ALA A 128 1.10 6.53 -5.88
N ILE A 129 0.71 6.21 -7.12
CA ILE A 129 -0.46 6.82 -7.77
C ILE A 129 -1.74 6.45 -7.01
N GLY A 130 -1.91 5.18 -6.65
CA GLY A 130 -3.09 4.68 -5.95
C GLY A 130 -3.31 5.33 -4.59
N ASN A 131 -2.25 5.41 -3.77
CA ASN A 131 -2.26 6.11 -2.49
C ASN A 131 -2.52 7.62 -2.65
N SER A 132 -1.94 8.24 -3.68
CA SER A 132 -2.19 9.67 -3.97
C SER A 132 -3.65 9.95 -4.31
N LEU A 133 -4.28 9.09 -5.12
CA LEU A 133 -5.70 9.22 -5.46
C LEU A 133 -6.61 9.09 -4.22
N GLN A 134 -6.33 8.12 -3.34
CA GLN A 134 -7.05 7.98 -2.06
C GLN A 134 -6.86 9.21 -1.17
N ALA A 135 -5.64 9.75 -1.06
CA ALA A 135 -5.39 10.98 -0.31
C ALA A 135 -6.15 12.18 -0.88
N ILE A 136 -6.20 12.33 -2.21
CA ILE A 136 -6.95 13.39 -2.89
C ILE A 136 -8.45 13.22 -2.64
N ALA A 137 -8.97 11.99 -2.68
CA ALA A 137 -10.37 11.73 -2.37
C ALA A 137 -10.74 12.22 -0.96
N GLY A 138 -9.94 11.88 0.05
CA GLY A 138 -10.14 12.37 1.41
C GLY A 138 -10.05 13.90 1.53
N ILE A 139 -9.18 14.56 0.74
CA ILE A 139 -9.10 16.02 0.69
C ILE A 139 -10.39 16.63 0.12
N GLU A 140 -10.94 16.06 -0.94
CA GLU A 140 -12.20 16.53 -1.53
C GLU A 140 -13.38 16.32 -0.57
N GLU A 141 -13.42 15.19 0.16
CA GLU A 141 -14.39 14.95 1.23
C GLU A 141 -14.27 15.98 2.36
N LEU A 142 -13.04 16.33 2.77
CA LEU A 142 -12.78 17.32 3.83
C LEU A 142 -13.26 18.73 3.43
N LYS A 143 -13.13 19.09 2.15
CA LYS A 143 -13.53 20.40 1.60
C LYS A 143 -15.05 20.52 1.43
N ALA A 144 -15.75 19.41 1.21
CA ALA A 144 -17.18 19.44 0.96
C ALA A 144 -17.95 19.95 2.20
N PRO A 145 -18.88 20.91 2.04
CA PRO A 145 -19.90 21.16 3.04
C PRO A 145 -20.66 19.86 3.30
N ILE A 146 -21.04 19.57 4.55
CA ILE A 146 -21.75 18.32 4.92
C ILE A 146 -23.02 18.11 4.06
N GLN A 147 -23.62 19.19 3.53
CA GLN A 147 -24.80 19.15 2.67
C GLN A 147 -24.51 18.94 1.17
N ASN A 148 -23.27 19.11 0.71
CA ASN A 148 -22.84 19.09 -0.69
C ASN A 148 -21.69 18.10 -0.95
N LEU A 149 -21.66 16.96 -0.24
CA LEU A 149 -20.72 15.89 -0.59
C LEU A 149 -20.97 15.46 -2.04
N ASN A 150 -20.05 15.78 -2.95
CA ASN A 150 -19.94 15.11 -4.25
C ASN A 150 -19.42 13.70 -4.00
N MET A 151 -20.29 12.83 -3.46
CA MET A 151 -19.98 11.43 -3.18
C MET A 151 -19.48 10.74 -4.45
N ASP A 152 -20.03 11.05 -5.62
CA ASP A 152 -19.64 10.41 -6.87
C ASP A 152 -18.14 10.55 -7.20
N ILE A 153 -17.56 11.76 -7.09
CA ILE A 153 -16.14 11.92 -7.43
C ILE A 153 -15.21 11.37 -6.34
N THR A 154 -15.60 11.51 -5.07
CA THR A 154 -14.84 10.98 -3.93
C THR A 154 -14.78 9.46 -4.02
N ASP A 155 -15.92 8.81 -4.25
CA ASP A 155 -16.04 7.37 -4.37
C ASP A 155 -15.26 6.82 -5.57
N ILE A 156 -15.30 7.53 -6.71
CA ILE A 156 -14.51 7.16 -7.89
C ILE A 156 -13.01 7.24 -7.61
N LEU A 157 -12.55 8.30 -6.92
CA LEU A 157 -11.12 8.47 -6.60
C LEU A 157 -10.63 7.44 -5.58
N GLU A 158 -11.39 7.15 -4.53
CA GLU A 158 -11.03 6.10 -3.55
C GLU A 158 -11.04 4.71 -4.19
N PHE A 159 -12.08 4.39 -4.98
CA PHE A 159 -12.16 3.13 -5.70
C PHE A 159 -10.98 2.97 -6.66
N SER A 160 -10.75 3.96 -7.51
CA SER A 160 -9.69 3.92 -8.52
C SER A 160 -8.32 3.86 -7.84
N GLY A 161 -8.11 4.65 -6.80
CA GLY A 161 -6.87 4.67 -6.03
C GLY A 161 -6.54 3.33 -5.39
N SER A 162 -7.50 2.73 -4.68
CA SER A 162 -7.30 1.45 -4.01
C SER A 162 -7.03 0.30 -4.98
N TRP A 163 -7.73 0.22 -6.12
CA TRP A 163 -7.48 -0.83 -7.11
C TRP A 163 -6.20 -0.61 -7.93
N VAL A 164 -5.81 0.63 -8.20
CA VAL A 164 -4.49 0.93 -8.80
C VAL A 164 -3.37 0.51 -7.84
N GLN A 165 -3.54 0.71 -6.54
CA GLN A 165 -2.61 0.22 -5.52
C GLN A 165 -2.54 -1.31 -5.51
N VAL A 166 -3.67 -2.03 -5.58
CA VAL A 166 -3.71 -3.50 -5.68
C VAL A 166 -2.90 -4.02 -6.87
N ILE A 167 -3.07 -3.40 -8.04
CA ILE A 167 -2.30 -3.79 -9.23
C ILE A 167 -0.82 -3.56 -8.99
N GLY A 168 -0.46 -2.42 -8.39
CA GLY A 168 0.90 -2.10 -8.03
C GLY A 168 1.54 -3.15 -7.10
N SER A 169 0.91 -3.47 -5.98
CA SER A 169 1.43 -4.43 -5.00
C SER A 169 1.53 -5.86 -5.55
N LEU A 170 0.58 -6.26 -6.41
CA LEU A 170 0.63 -7.54 -7.11
C LEU A 170 1.84 -7.62 -8.04
N MET A 171 2.13 -6.56 -8.80
CA MET A 171 3.32 -6.52 -9.66
C MET A 171 4.59 -6.64 -8.82
N SER A 172 4.70 -5.87 -7.73
CA SER A 172 5.82 -5.93 -6.78
C SER A 172 6.06 -7.35 -6.25
N SER A 173 5.00 -8.01 -5.80
CA SER A 173 5.09 -9.34 -5.18
C SER A 173 5.40 -10.45 -6.19
N LEU A 174 4.83 -10.36 -7.38
CA LEU A 174 5.11 -11.31 -8.47
C LEU A 174 6.54 -11.16 -8.97
N GLU A 175 7.03 -9.92 -9.09
CA GLU A 175 8.38 -9.66 -9.57
C GLU A 175 9.43 -10.11 -8.56
N TYR A 176 9.21 -9.88 -7.26
CA TYR A 176 10.05 -10.46 -6.19
C TYR A 176 10.02 -12.00 -6.20
N THR A 177 8.85 -12.61 -6.41
CA THR A 177 8.75 -14.07 -6.52
C THR A 177 9.53 -14.60 -7.74
N ALA A 178 9.53 -13.86 -8.85
CA ALA A 178 10.25 -14.23 -10.05
C ALA A 178 11.78 -14.11 -9.88
N SER A 179 12.28 -13.11 -9.15
CA SER A 179 13.72 -12.95 -8.91
C SER A 179 14.30 -14.13 -8.13
N LEU A 180 13.60 -14.61 -7.08
CA LEU A 180 14.04 -15.78 -6.31
C LEU A 180 14.18 -17.05 -7.17
N ASN A 181 13.24 -17.26 -8.09
CA ASN A 181 13.30 -18.41 -9.00
C ASN A 181 14.48 -18.34 -9.98
N ASN A 182 14.88 -17.13 -10.39
CA ASN A 182 16.01 -16.94 -11.28
C ASN A 182 17.34 -17.20 -10.55
N ASP A 183 17.48 -16.71 -9.32
CA ASP A 183 18.67 -16.95 -8.50
C ASP A 183 18.89 -18.45 -8.25
N GLU A 184 17.82 -19.20 -7.95
CA GLU A 184 17.90 -20.67 -7.83
C GLU A 184 18.36 -21.38 -9.11
N LEU A 185 18.00 -20.84 -10.28
CA LEU A 185 18.37 -21.41 -11.58
C LEU A 185 19.82 -21.11 -11.94
N GLU A 186 20.35 -19.95 -11.54
CA GLU A 186 21.77 -19.61 -11.71
C GLU A 186 22.66 -20.46 -10.80
N ASP A 187 22.30 -20.61 -9.53
CA ASP A 187 23.00 -21.48 -8.56
C ASP A 187 23.09 -22.95 -9.01
N LYS A 188 22.09 -23.42 -9.77
CA LYS A 188 22.07 -24.79 -10.34
C LYS A 188 22.94 -24.92 -11.60
N LYS A 189 23.24 -23.84 -12.31
CA LYS A 189 24.12 -23.84 -13.49
C LYS A 189 25.61 -23.79 -13.13
N GLU A 190 25.94 -23.28 -11.94
CA GLU A 190 27.32 -23.15 -11.45
C GLU A 190 27.83 -24.38 -10.67
N LYS A 191 27.00 -25.42 -10.49
CA LYS A 191 27.34 -26.70 -9.83
C LYS A 191 27.40 -27.85 -10.84
#